data_AF-A0AAW1TC62-F1
#
_entry.id   AF-A0AAW1TC62-F1
#
_cell.length_a   1.000
_cell.length_b   1.000
_cell.length_c   1.000
_cell.angle_alpha   90.00
_cell.angle_beta   90.00
_cell.angle_gamma   90.00
#
_symmetry.space_group_name_H-M   'P 1'
#
loop_
_entity.id
_entity.type
_entity.pdbx_description
1 polymer ?
#
loop_
_entity_poly.entity_id
_entity_poly.type
_entity_poly.pdbx_seq_one_letter_code
_entity_poly.pdbx_strand_id
1 'polypeptide(L)'
;MQLEAPDDSLRLLLANAWGAVLVNHVHTTDLRFVSSEGPASVAELHIPLGQGRQVVSVCKPASPFYGSLTVHNISGPPNAWLPQPPQPPSRRVEVIGASVSNGFGNRGHHEGRLGAPASHAMPPREASDPSQAFGPILGRLLQAECRVIAYE
;
A
#
# COMPACT_ATOMS: atom_id res chain seq x y z
N MET A 1 -10.31 -16.52 -19.10
CA MET A 1 -9.23 -15.94 -19.93
C MET A 1 -8.05 -15.72 -19.00
N GLN A 2 -7.10 -16.66 -18.96
CA GLN A 2 -5.90 -16.55 -18.12
C GLN A 2 -4.88 -15.71 -18.89
N LEU A 3 -4.54 -14.54 -18.36
CA LEU A 3 -3.39 -13.78 -18.85
C LEU A 3 -2.15 -14.53 -18.36
N GLU A 4 -1.35 -15.07 -19.30
CA GLU A 4 -0.05 -15.63 -18.97
C GLU A 4 0.82 -14.52 -18.38
N ALA A 5 1.20 -14.64 -17.12
CA ALA A 5 2.17 -13.74 -16.54
C ALA A 5 3.51 -13.94 -17.23
N PRO A 6 4.24 -12.87 -17.56
CA PRO A 6 5.61 -13.00 -18.04
C PRO A 6 6.46 -13.75 -17.01
N ASP A 7 7.34 -14.64 -17.48
CA ASP A 7 8.19 -15.52 -16.66
C ASP A 7 9.02 -14.77 -15.60
N ASP A 8 9.25 -13.47 -15.80
CA ASP A 8 10.00 -12.57 -14.90
C ASP A 8 9.08 -11.72 -14.00
N SER A 9 7.97 -12.27 -13.51
CA SER A 9 7.05 -11.54 -12.63
C SER A 9 6.78 -12.22 -11.30
N LEU A 10 6.62 -11.41 -10.26
CA LEU A 10 6.16 -11.84 -8.96
C LEU A 10 4.64 -11.71 -8.90
N ARG A 11 3.97 -12.79 -8.51
CA ARG A 11 2.52 -12.89 -8.38
C ARG A 11 2.14 -12.78 -6.90
N LEU A 12 1.26 -11.85 -6.57
CA LEU A 12 0.64 -11.76 -5.23
C LEU A 12 -0.84 -12.08 -5.32
N LEU A 13 -1.27 -13.06 -4.55
CA LEU A 13 -2.68 -13.32 -4.33
C LEU A 13 -3.13 -12.62 -3.05
N LEU A 14 -3.95 -11.60 -3.17
CA LEU A 14 -4.39 -10.75 -2.06
C LEU A 14 -5.91 -10.85 -1.91
N ALA A 15 -6.42 -11.00 -0.69
CA ALA A 15 -7.83 -10.76 -0.39
C ALA A 15 -7.98 -9.48 0.40
N ASN A 16 -9.12 -8.82 0.20
CA ASN A 16 -9.44 -7.54 0.84
C ASN A 16 -8.36 -6.49 0.49
N ALA A 17 -7.85 -6.58 -0.74
CA ALA A 17 -6.66 -5.91 -1.24
C ALA A 17 -6.85 -4.42 -1.53
N TRP A 18 -7.91 -3.84 -0.98
CA TRP A 18 -8.43 -2.57 -1.40
C TRP A 18 -7.47 -1.43 -1.07
N GLY A 19 -6.90 -0.85 -2.12
CA GLY A 19 -5.94 0.26 -2.10
C GLY A 19 -4.47 -0.14 -1.93
N ALA A 20 -4.14 -1.45 -1.86
CA ALA A 20 -2.82 -1.90 -1.40
C ALA A 20 -1.71 -1.18 -2.15
N VAL A 21 -0.75 -0.62 -1.39
CA VAL A 21 0.38 0.10 -1.98
C VAL A 21 1.57 -0.82 -2.01
N LEU A 22 2.13 -1.00 -3.20
CA LEU A 22 3.38 -1.71 -3.38
C LEU A 22 4.50 -0.72 -3.63
N VAL A 23 5.56 -0.88 -2.85
CA VAL A 23 6.74 -0.02 -2.90
C VAL A 23 7.92 -0.87 -3.36
N ASN A 24 8.49 -0.52 -4.50
CA ASN A 24 9.79 -1.02 -4.94
C ASN A 24 10.87 -0.02 -4.52
N HIS A 25 11.87 -0.46 -3.76
CA HIS A 25 12.88 0.43 -3.18
C HIS A 25 14.11 0.69 -4.09
N VAL A 26 14.13 0.14 -5.31
CA VAL A 26 15.21 0.39 -6.30
C VAL A 26 14.83 1.53 -7.24
N HIS A 27 13.57 1.58 -7.64
CA HIS A 27 12.91 2.68 -8.33
C HIS A 27 11.62 2.89 -7.57
N THR A 28 11.46 4.05 -6.91
CA THR A 28 10.28 4.37 -6.09
C THR A 28 9.06 4.55 -6.97
N THR A 29 8.58 3.47 -7.56
CA THR A 29 7.34 3.41 -8.31
C THR A 29 6.31 2.81 -7.36
N ASP A 30 5.41 3.67 -6.89
CA ASP A 30 4.20 3.25 -6.19
C ASP A 30 3.34 2.44 -7.17
N LEU A 31 3.42 1.11 -7.12
CA LEU A 31 2.46 0.26 -7.82
C LEU A 31 1.20 0.22 -6.96
N ARG A 32 0.20 1.02 -7.34
CA ARG A 32 -1.07 1.15 -6.62
C ARG A 32 -2.09 0.20 -7.23
N PHE A 33 -2.63 -0.67 -6.39
CA PHE A 33 -3.76 -1.50 -6.77
C PHE A 33 -5.02 -1.06 -6.04
N VAL A 34 -6.00 -0.59 -6.80
CA VAL A 34 -7.35 -0.32 -6.30
C VAL A 34 -8.26 -1.40 -6.89
N SER A 35 -8.54 -2.46 -6.13
CA SER A 35 -9.64 -3.37 -6.48
C SER A 35 -10.94 -2.56 -6.44
N SER A 36 -11.82 -2.65 -7.43
CA SER A 36 -13.18 -2.08 -7.32
C SER A 36 -14.15 -3.04 -6.62
N GLU A 37 -13.73 -4.28 -6.40
CA GLU A 37 -14.56 -5.30 -5.78
C GLU A 37 -14.38 -5.24 -4.25
N GLY A 38 -15.49 -5.36 -3.52
CA GLY A 38 -15.56 -5.08 -2.08
C GLY A 38 -14.69 -5.97 -1.18
N PRO A 39 -14.94 -5.97 0.15
CA PRO A 39 -14.10 -6.64 1.16
C PRO A 39 -14.14 -8.18 1.13
N ALA A 40 -14.45 -8.80 -0.01
CA ALA A 40 -14.38 -10.24 -0.26
C ALA A 40 -13.65 -10.56 -1.59
N SER A 41 -13.10 -9.55 -2.28
CA SER A 41 -12.45 -9.76 -3.57
C SER A 41 -11.04 -10.32 -3.40
N VAL A 42 -10.73 -11.36 -4.18
CA VAL A 42 -9.37 -11.86 -4.35
C VAL A 42 -8.79 -11.22 -5.61
N ALA A 43 -7.64 -10.58 -5.47
CA ALA A 43 -6.89 -9.99 -6.57
C ALA A 43 -5.56 -10.71 -6.76
N GLU A 44 -5.24 -11.04 -8.01
CA GLU A 44 -3.90 -11.49 -8.41
C GLU A 44 -3.16 -10.27 -9.00
N LEU A 45 -2.02 -9.92 -8.40
CA LEU A 45 -1.18 -8.83 -8.87
C LEU A 45 0.12 -9.37 -9.48
N HIS A 46 0.46 -8.87 -10.66
CA HIS A 46 1.71 -9.16 -11.34
C HIS A 46 2.67 -7.98 -11.19
N ILE A 47 3.79 -8.20 -10.50
CA ILE A 47 4.87 -7.22 -10.40
C ILE A 47 5.97 -7.64 -11.37
N PRO A 48 6.27 -6.84 -12.41
CA PRO A 48 7.42 -7.11 -13.27
C PRO A 48 8.71 -6.96 -12.45
N LEU A 49 9.56 -7.98 -12.50
CA LEU A 49 10.87 -7.94 -11.86
C LEU A 49 11.88 -7.37 -12.87
N GLY A 50 12.47 -6.22 -12.56
CA GLY A 50 13.65 -5.73 -13.28
C GLY A 50 14.90 -6.57 -12.99
N GLN A 51 15.99 -6.28 -13.72
CA GLN A 51 17.29 -6.87 -13.40
C GLN A 51 17.84 -6.35 -12.07
N GLY A 52 18.50 -7.23 -11.32
CA GLY A 52 19.18 -6.89 -10.07
C GLY A 52 18.36 -7.10 -8.80
N ARG A 53 18.97 -6.78 -7.65
CA ARG A 53 18.37 -6.97 -6.34
C ARG A 53 17.29 -5.93 -6.08
N GLN A 54 16.05 -6.38 -5.85
CA GLN A 54 14.92 -5.52 -5.52
C GLN A 54 14.37 -5.84 -4.13
N VAL A 55 13.82 -4.83 -3.46
CA VAL A 55 13.03 -4.98 -2.24
C VAL A 55 11.62 -4.52 -2.56
N VAL A 56 10.66 -5.42 -2.38
CA VAL A 56 9.24 -5.15 -2.58
C VAL A 56 8.57 -5.12 -1.21
N SER A 57 7.85 -4.05 -0.91
CA SER A 57 7.03 -3.92 0.29
C SER A 57 5.57 -3.81 -0.09
N VAL A 58 4.70 -4.56 0.60
CA VAL A 58 3.25 -4.46 0.46
C VAL A 58 2.72 -3.77 1.71
N CYS A 59 2.05 -2.64 1.52
CA CYS A 59 1.53 -1.83 2.61
C CYS A 59 0.00 -1.83 2.59
N LYS A 60 -0.60 -2.04 3.76
CA LYS A 60 -2.03 -1.83 3.94
C LYS A 60 -2.33 -0.31 3.84
N PRO A 61 -3.25 0.10 2.96
CA PRO A 61 -3.47 1.47 2.53
C PRO A 61 -4.68 2.11 3.21
N ALA A 62 -5.19 1.54 4.29
CA ALA A 62 -6.46 1.97 4.85
C ALA A 62 -6.43 1.83 6.36
N SER A 63 -7.09 2.77 7.05
CA SER A 63 -7.46 2.66 8.46
C SER A 63 -7.99 1.24 8.77
N PRO A 64 -7.76 0.69 9.98
CA PRO A 64 -8.36 -0.58 10.42
C PRO A 64 -9.89 -0.63 10.20
N PHE A 65 -10.55 0.53 10.20
CA PHE A 65 -11.97 0.69 9.90
C PHE A 65 -12.40 0.10 8.54
N TYR A 66 -11.49 0.07 7.56
CA TYR A 66 -11.78 -0.38 6.20
C TYR A 66 -11.58 -1.88 5.96
N GLY A 67 -11.36 -2.66 7.02
CA GLY A 67 -11.22 -4.12 6.98
C GLY A 67 -9.77 -4.58 7.08
N SER A 68 -9.51 -5.88 6.89
CA SER A 68 -8.15 -6.45 6.86
C SER A 68 -7.56 -6.41 5.44
N LEU A 69 -6.25 -6.64 5.31
CA LEU A 69 -5.60 -7.02 4.06
C LEU A 69 -5.00 -8.41 4.32
N THR A 70 -5.31 -9.38 3.46
CA THR A 70 -4.78 -10.75 3.59
C THR A 70 -3.90 -11.07 2.38
N VAL A 71 -2.67 -11.50 2.63
CA VAL A 71 -1.79 -12.07 1.60
C VAL A 71 -1.98 -13.58 1.62
N HIS A 72 -2.62 -14.14 0.59
CA HIS A 72 -2.86 -15.58 0.49
C HIS A 72 -1.65 -16.33 -0.03
N ASN A 73 -0.97 -15.77 -1.03
CA ASN A 73 0.18 -16.39 -1.65
C ASN A 73 1.10 -15.33 -2.24
N ILE A 74 2.39 -15.63 -2.25
CA ILE A 74 3.37 -14.91 -3.06
C ILE A 74 4.18 -15.96 -3.83
N SER A 75 4.16 -15.87 -5.15
CA SER A 75 4.93 -16.75 -6.03
C SER A 75 5.70 -15.94 -7.06
N GLY A 76 6.72 -16.53 -7.67
CA GLY A 76 7.56 -15.89 -8.67
C GLY A 76 8.49 -16.92 -9.31
N PRO A 77 9.33 -16.52 -10.27
CA PRO A 77 10.30 -17.42 -10.88
C PRO A 77 11.27 -17.98 -9.84
N PRO A 78 11.94 -19.12 -10.13
CA PRO A 78 12.85 -19.78 -9.19
C PRO A 78 13.94 -18.87 -8.60
N ASN A 79 14.39 -17.88 -9.38
CA ASN A 79 15.44 -16.93 -8.99
C ASN A 79 14.89 -15.60 -8.44
N ALA A 80 13.57 -15.48 -8.23
CA ALA A 80 12.96 -14.26 -7.68
C ALA A 80 13.31 -14.02 -6.21
N TRP A 81 13.71 -15.08 -5.49
CA TRP A 81 13.84 -15.06 -4.05
C TRP A 81 15.31 -15.01 -3.63
N LEU A 82 15.66 -13.96 -2.89
CA LEU A 82 16.93 -13.94 -2.18
C LEU A 82 16.81 -14.80 -0.90
N PRO A 83 17.89 -15.51 -0.50
CA PRO A 83 17.87 -16.44 0.62
C PRO A 83 17.63 -15.76 1.97
N GLN A 84 17.84 -14.45 2.06
CA GLN A 84 17.67 -13.70 3.29
C GLN A 84 16.71 -12.53 3.07
N PRO A 85 15.69 -12.37 3.95
CA PRO A 85 14.84 -11.18 3.90
C PRO A 85 15.66 -9.92 4.18
N PRO A 86 15.22 -8.75 3.70
CA PRO A 86 15.86 -7.49 4.03
C PRO A 86 15.91 -7.32 5.56
N GLN A 87 17.05 -6.86 6.08
CA GLN A 87 17.15 -6.52 7.49
C GLN A 87 16.25 -5.31 7.77
N PRO A 88 15.42 -5.35 8.83
CA PRO A 88 14.62 -4.21 9.20
C PRO A 88 15.54 -3.05 9.63
N PRO A 89 15.12 -1.79 9.44
CA PRO A 89 15.89 -0.65 9.93
C PRO A 89 16.11 -0.73 11.45
N SER A 90 17.27 -0.28 11.92
CA SER A 90 17.60 -0.29 13.35
C SER A 90 16.80 0.74 14.16
N ARG A 91 16.30 1.79 13.50
CA ARG A 91 15.45 2.82 14.09
C ARG A 91 13.99 2.40 14.02
N ARG A 92 13.22 2.77 15.04
CA ARG A 92 11.78 2.51 15.12
C ARG A 92 11.04 3.79 15.48
N VAL A 93 9.92 4.01 14.81
CA VAL A 93 9.00 5.12 15.04
C VAL A 93 7.60 4.56 15.17
N GLU A 94 6.89 4.99 16.19
CA GLU A 94 5.49 4.68 16.38
C GLU A 94 4.69 5.98 16.35
N VAL A 95 3.69 6.02 15.48
CA VAL A 95 2.81 7.17 15.29
C VAL A 95 1.43 6.76 15.78
N ILE A 96 1.03 7.33 16.92
CA ILE A 96 -0.30 7.12 17.49
C ILE A 96 -1.15 8.34 17.19
N GLY A 97 -2.33 8.16 16.59
CA GLY A 97 -3.18 9.31 16.27
C GLY A 97 -4.53 8.94 15.66
N ALA A 98 -5.01 9.82 14.79
CA ALA A 98 -6.35 9.75 14.22
C ALA A 98 -6.33 9.83 12.67
N SER A 99 -7.39 10.36 12.07
CA SER A 99 -7.55 10.53 10.61
C SER A 99 -6.32 11.12 9.89
N VAL A 100 -5.66 12.12 10.47
CA VAL A 100 -4.44 12.73 9.88
C VAL A 100 -3.28 11.73 9.79
N SER A 101 -3.07 10.92 10.82
CA SER A 101 -2.03 9.89 10.84
C SER A 101 -2.31 8.77 9.83
N ASN A 102 -3.58 8.52 9.53
CA ASN A 102 -4.02 7.59 8.49
C ASN A 102 -3.97 8.18 7.06
N GLY A 103 -3.62 9.46 6.90
CA GLY A 103 -3.65 10.10 5.58
C GLY A 103 -5.07 10.29 5.03
N PHE A 104 -6.05 10.47 5.91
CA PHE A 104 -7.44 10.62 5.52
C PHE A 104 -7.66 11.84 4.63
N GLY A 105 -8.22 11.62 3.44
CA GLY A 105 -8.52 12.70 2.49
C GLY A 105 -7.30 13.37 1.84
N ASN A 106 -6.08 12.85 2.04
CA ASN A 106 -4.85 13.46 1.53
C ASN A 106 -4.69 13.42 -0.01
N ARG A 107 -5.58 12.70 -0.71
CA ARG A 107 -5.70 12.71 -2.18
C ARG A 107 -6.92 13.47 -2.69
N GLY A 108 -7.75 14.03 -1.82
CA GLY A 108 -8.92 14.79 -2.26
C GLY A 108 -8.50 15.98 -3.11
N HIS A 109 -8.83 15.99 -4.40
CA HIS A 109 -8.67 17.18 -5.24
C HIS A 109 -9.67 18.25 -4.81
N HIS A 110 -9.18 19.46 -4.56
CA HIS A 110 -10.01 20.63 -4.23
C HIS A 110 -10.97 21.05 -5.36
N GLU A 111 -10.74 20.57 -6.59
CA GLU A 111 -11.44 21.00 -7.81
C GLU A 111 -12.92 20.58 -7.90
N GLY A 112 -13.39 19.68 -7.02
CA GLY A 112 -14.82 19.34 -6.90
C GLY A 112 -15.57 20.07 -5.77
N ARG A 113 -14.89 20.93 -4.99
CA ARG A 113 -15.45 21.55 -3.76
C ARG A 113 -15.60 23.07 -3.82
N LEU A 114 -15.40 23.69 -4.98
CA LEU A 114 -15.78 25.10 -5.20
C LEU A 114 -17.27 25.18 -5.56
N GLY A 115 -18.15 24.89 -4.59
CA GLY A 115 -19.60 25.11 -4.74
C GLY A 115 -20.51 24.14 -4.00
N ALA A 116 -20.01 22.98 -3.59
CA ALA A 116 -20.76 22.12 -2.68
C ALA A 116 -20.58 22.67 -1.24
N PRO A 117 -21.66 22.80 -0.43
CA PRO A 117 -21.49 23.09 0.98
C PRO A 117 -20.51 22.08 1.55
N ALA A 118 -19.65 22.52 2.49
CA ALA A 118 -18.74 21.66 3.22
C ALA A 118 -19.56 20.59 3.96
N SER A 119 -20.00 19.57 3.25
CA SER A 119 -20.66 18.44 3.83
C SER A 119 -19.58 17.76 4.66
N HIS A 120 -19.89 17.50 5.92
CA HIS A 120 -19.17 16.55 6.77
C HIS A 120 -19.21 15.11 6.21
N ALA A 121 -19.42 14.95 4.90
CA ALA A 121 -19.37 13.69 4.21
C ALA A 121 -17.93 13.18 4.32
N MET A 122 -17.79 11.96 4.85
CA MET A 122 -16.53 11.27 4.81
C MET A 122 -16.02 11.26 3.36
N PRO A 123 -14.79 11.73 3.08
CA PRO A 123 -14.19 11.55 1.78
C PRO A 123 -14.30 10.08 1.37
N PRO A 124 -14.53 9.83 0.07
CA PRO A 124 -14.54 8.48 -0.47
C PRO A 124 -13.21 7.80 -0.11
N ARG A 125 -13.23 6.50 0.16
CA ARG A 125 -12.09 5.76 0.73
C ARG A 125 -10.85 5.85 -0.17
N GLU A 126 -11.06 6.06 -1.47
CA GLU A 126 -10.07 6.29 -2.54
C GLU A 126 -9.30 7.62 -2.38
N ALA A 127 -9.86 8.57 -1.64
CA ALA A 127 -9.25 9.87 -1.36
C ALA A 127 -8.23 9.84 -0.22
N SER A 128 -7.94 8.66 0.34
CA SER A 128 -6.97 8.47 1.41
C SER A 128 -5.79 7.60 0.94
N ASP A 129 -4.59 7.97 1.34
CA ASP A 129 -3.35 7.30 0.96
C ASP A 129 -2.34 7.26 2.11
N PRO A 130 -2.32 6.19 2.92
CA PRO A 130 -1.41 6.09 4.03
C PRO A 130 0.06 6.07 3.62
N SER A 131 0.42 5.62 2.41
CA SER A 131 1.83 5.64 2.00
C SER A 131 2.37 7.08 1.91
N GLN A 132 1.47 8.04 1.70
CA GLN A 132 1.71 9.49 1.66
C GLN A 132 1.26 10.20 2.95
N ALA A 133 0.88 9.46 4.00
CA ALA A 133 0.66 10.04 5.31
C ALA A 133 1.99 10.42 5.98
N PHE A 134 1.94 11.35 6.93
CA PHE A 134 3.15 11.86 7.56
C PHE A 134 3.98 10.76 8.25
N GLY A 135 3.33 9.75 8.83
CA GLY A 135 4.03 8.66 9.52
C GLY A 135 4.93 7.87 8.57
N PRO A 136 4.40 7.29 7.47
CA PRO A 136 5.23 6.58 6.51
C PRO A 136 6.26 7.46 5.80
N ILE A 137 5.96 8.75 5.56
CA ILE A 137 6.96 9.72 5.09
C ILE A 137 8.11 9.87 6.10
N LEU A 138 7.78 10.06 7.38
CA LEU A 138 8.76 10.18 8.47
C LEU A 138 9.61 8.92 8.60
N GLY A 139 9.01 7.73 8.51
CA GLY A 139 9.71 6.44 8.51
C GLY A 139 10.75 6.35 7.40
N ARG A 140 10.38 6.76 6.17
CA ARG A 140 11.32 6.79 5.04
C ARG A 140 12.47 7.78 5.27
N LEU A 141 12.15 9.01 5.70
CA LEU A 141 13.16 10.05 5.95
C LEU A 141 14.15 9.66 7.06
N LEU A 142 13.67 9.00 8.11
CA LEU A 142 14.50 8.58 9.23
C LEU A 142 15.21 7.24 9.00
N GLN A 143 14.93 6.55 7.90
CA GLN A 143 15.31 5.16 7.67
C GLN A 143 14.93 4.30 8.89
N ALA A 144 13.66 4.37 9.26
CA ALA A 144 13.11 3.71 10.43
C ALA A 144 11.94 2.79 10.04
N GLU A 145 11.79 1.70 10.78
CA GLU A 145 10.51 0.98 10.82
C GLU A 145 9.46 1.94 11.38
N CYS A 146 8.39 2.21 10.63
CA CYS A 146 7.31 3.08 11.07
C CYS A 146 6.02 2.28 11.25
N ARG A 147 5.46 2.32 12.46
CA ARG A 147 4.14 1.78 12.77
C ARG A 147 3.17 2.93 12.96
N VAL A 148 2.06 2.89 12.24
CA VAL A 148 0.97 3.86 12.40
C VAL A 148 -0.18 3.14 13.10
N ILE A 149 -0.51 3.62 14.30
CA ILE A 149 -1.64 3.15 15.10
C ILE A 149 -2.63 4.30 15.17
N ALA A 150 -3.61 4.29 14.27
CA ALA A 150 -4.57 5.37 14.20
C ALA A 150 -5.97 4.88 13.87
N TYR A 151 -6.95 5.57 14.45
CA TYR A 151 -8.38 5.28 14.34
C TYR A 151 -9.13 6.54 13.92
N GLU A 152 -10.20 6.38 13.15
CA GLU A 152 -11.07 7.47 12.69
C GLU A 152 -12.33 7.57 13.53
#